data_AF-A0A4P1RKH6-F1
#
_entry.id   AF-A0A4P1RKH6-F1
#
_cell.length_a   1.000
_cell.length_b   1.000
_cell.length_c   1.000
_cell.angle_alpha   90.00
_cell.angle_beta   90.00
_cell.angle_gamma   90.00
#
_symmetry.space_group_name_H-M   'P 1'
#
loop_
_entity.id
_entity.type
_entity.pdbx_description
1 polymer ?
#
loop_
_entity_poly.entity_id
_entity_poly.type
_entity_poly.pdbx_seq_one_letter_code
_entity_poly.pdbx_strand_id
1 'polypeptide(L)'
;METLTKNENADCLAHEIAEQFKNQPCTNTTGANTVPGTEPQFSNYPELLTKCHLSIFDTRDGTVMPACVPGLVPSLVLTNFTQSIYSDVLIDTKYTGVGIGSEKNWIVVVLTTNTPAGNFAPYSSNGADLISRVGLIYSSMFLLVGNILLL
;
A
#
# COMPACT_ATOMS: atom_id res chain seq x y z
N MET A 1 4.42 -17.29 -18.83
CA MET A 1 4.48 -16.45 -17.61
C MET A 1 3.94 -15.10 -18.00
N GLU A 2 2.85 -14.68 -17.37
CA GLU A 2 2.34 -13.33 -17.54
C GLU A 2 3.31 -12.37 -16.82
N THR A 3 3.64 -11.25 -17.44
CA THR A 3 4.53 -10.26 -16.84
C THR A 3 3.71 -9.40 -15.89
N LEU A 4 4.05 -9.41 -14.60
CA LEU A 4 3.42 -8.53 -13.61
C LEU A 4 3.69 -7.07 -13.97
N THR A 5 2.61 -6.27 -14.01
CA THR A 5 2.71 -4.83 -14.26
C THR A 5 2.86 -4.07 -12.95
N LYS A 6 3.71 -3.05 -12.92
CA LYS A 6 3.85 -2.20 -11.72
C LYS A 6 2.49 -1.55 -11.37
N ASN A 7 2.10 -1.63 -10.10
CA ASN A 7 0.91 -0.95 -9.56
C ASN A 7 1.34 0.03 -8.47
N GLU A 8 1.18 1.34 -8.73
CA GLU A 8 1.66 2.41 -7.84
C GLU A 8 0.97 2.41 -6.46
N ASN A 9 -0.30 2.02 -6.38
CA ASN A 9 -1.02 1.97 -5.11
C ASN A 9 -0.63 0.74 -4.29
N ALA A 10 -0.33 -0.38 -4.95
CA ALA A 10 0.28 -1.54 -4.32
C ALA A 10 1.70 -1.22 -3.82
N ASP A 11 2.49 -0.45 -4.58
CA ASP A 11 3.81 0.07 -4.18
C ASP A 11 3.69 0.89 -2.88
N CYS A 12 2.73 1.82 -2.83
CA CYS A 12 2.44 2.61 -1.64
C CYS A 12 2.13 1.71 -0.43
N LEU A 13 1.20 0.74 -0.60
CA LEU A 13 0.82 -0.15 0.49
C LEU A 13 2.01 -1.00 0.95
N ALA A 14 2.81 -1.51 0.02
CA ALA A 14 3.99 -2.30 0.32
C ALA A 14 5.00 -1.48 1.15
N HIS A 15 5.18 -0.19 0.84
CA HIS A 15 6.04 0.71 1.60
C HIS A 15 5.50 0.97 3.02
N GLU A 16 4.20 1.28 3.16
CA GLU A 16 3.58 1.51 4.47
C GLU A 16 3.61 0.28 5.39
N ILE A 17 3.50 -0.92 4.79
CA ILE A 17 3.68 -2.18 5.49
C ILE A 17 5.15 -2.40 5.86
N ALA A 18 6.09 -2.12 4.96
CA ALA A 18 7.53 -2.23 5.24
C ALA A 18 7.93 -1.34 6.43
N GLU A 19 7.39 -0.12 6.50
CA GLU A 19 7.59 0.81 7.62
C GLU A 19 7.15 0.26 8.98
N GLN A 20 6.17 -0.66 9.02
CA GLN A 20 5.77 -1.32 10.28
C GLN A 20 6.92 -2.15 10.86
N PHE A 21 7.80 -2.66 10.01
CA PHE A 21 8.92 -3.51 10.41
C PHE A 21 10.19 -2.73 10.80
N LYS A 22 10.21 -1.40 10.70
CA LYS A 22 11.42 -0.58 10.95
C LYS A 22 12.10 -0.82 12.30
N ASN A 23 11.32 -1.21 13.31
CA ASN A 23 11.78 -1.50 14.67
C ASN A 23 11.79 -3.01 14.98
N GLN A 24 11.36 -3.84 14.04
CA GLN A 24 11.33 -5.28 14.21
C GLN A 24 12.65 -5.90 13.75
N PRO A 25 13.34 -6.67 14.61
CA PRO A 25 14.54 -7.37 14.20
C PRO A 25 14.21 -8.39 13.11
N CYS A 26 15.09 -8.49 12.13
CA CYS A 26 14.96 -9.47 11.06
C CYS A 26 15.27 -10.87 11.59
N THR A 27 14.25 -11.68 11.83
CA THR A 27 14.39 -13.06 12.30
C THR A 27 13.71 -14.03 11.32
N ASN A 28 14.17 -15.28 11.30
CA ASN A 28 13.66 -16.35 10.41
C ASN A 28 12.20 -16.77 10.69
N THR A 29 11.47 -16.06 11.55
CA THR A 29 10.11 -16.42 11.99
C THR A 29 9.02 -15.56 11.36
N THR A 30 9.35 -14.68 10.41
CA THR A 30 8.40 -13.74 9.82
C THR A 30 8.53 -13.71 8.30
N GLY A 31 7.41 -13.64 7.59
CA GLY A 31 7.38 -13.56 6.13
C GLY A 31 7.54 -14.90 5.43
N ALA A 32 8.34 -14.98 4.37
CA ALA A 32 8.53 -16.19 3.55
C ALA A 32 8.75 -17.51 4.34
N ASN A 33 9.45 -17.45 5.47
CA ASN A 33 9.77 -18.63 6.27
C ASN A 33 8.73 -18.93 7.36
N THR A 34 7.56 -18.26 7.36
CA THR A 34 6.47 -18.57 8.30
C THR A 34 5.82 -19.89 7.95
N VAL A 35 5.27 -20.54 8.97
CA VAL A 35 4.36 -21.67 8.77
C VAL A 35 3.11 -21.13 8.04
N PRO A 36 2.62 -21.81 6.98
CA PRO A 36 1.38 -21.41 6.34
C PRO A 36 0.24 -21.23 7.36
N GLY A 37 -0.47 -20.11 7.30
CA GLY A 37 -1.53 -19.75 8.26
C GLY A 37 -1.03 -19.00 9.51
N THR A 38 0.27 -18.77 9.64
CA THR A 38 0.87 -17.91 10.68
C THR A 38 1.46 -16.63 10.10
N GLU A 39 1.00 -16.19 8.93
CA GLU A 39 1.47 -14.97 8.29
C GLU A 39 1.18 -13.75 9.19
N PRO A 40 2.03 -12.70 9.15
CA PRO A 40 1.83 -11.51 9.96
C PRO A 40 0.46 -10.87 9.67
N GLN A 41 -0.38 -10.80 10.70
CA GLN A 41 -1.63 -10.05 10.64
C GLN A 41 -1.34 -8.61 11.09
N PHE A 42 -1.60 -7.65 10.21
CA PHE A 42 -1.44 -6.23 10.53
C PHE A 42 -2.71 -5.72 11.21
N SER A 43 -2.70 -5.59 12.54
CA SER A 43 -3.87 -5.11 13.29
C SER A 43 -4.32 -3.70 12.87
N ASN A 44 -3.39 -2.89 12.34
CA ASN A 44 -3.62 -1.56 11.78
C ASN A 44 -3.80 -1.56 10.25
N TYR A 45 -4.09 -2.70 9.61
CA TYR A 45 -4.25 -2.79 8.15
C TYR A 45 -5.20 -1.73 7.55
N PRO A 46 -6.37 -1.40 8.15
CA PRO A 46 -7.23 -0.33 7.63
C PRO A 46 -6.58 1.06 7.60
N GLU A 47 -5.68 1.36 8.55
CA GLU A 47 -4.94 2.61 8.59
C GLU A 47 -3.90 2.68 7.46
N LEU A 48 -3.20 1.55 7.21
CA LEU A 48 -2.23 1.43 6.11
C LEU A 48 -2.90 1.64 4.75
N LEU A 49 -4.08 1.05 4.54
CA LEU A 49 -4.88 1.29 3.34
C LEU A 49 -5.27 2.77 3.17
N THR A 50 -5.70 3.42 4.26
CA THR A 50 -6.12 4.83 4.23
C THR A 50 -5.00 5.76 3.78
N LYS A 51 -3.75 5.54 4.22
CA LYS A 51 -2.60 6.35 3.79
C LYS A 51 -2.34 6.28 2.29
N CYS A 52 -2.68 5.16 1.67
CA CYS A 52 -2.57 4.96 0.23
C CYS A 52 -3.87 5.23 -0.53
N HIS A 53 -4.88 5.82 0.11
CA HIS A 53 -6.20 6.06 -0.45
C HIS A 53 -6.88 4.79 -0.99
N LEU A 54 -6.64 3.65 -0.34
CA LEU A 54 -7.18 2.35 -0.73
C LEU A 54 -8.40 1.95 0.09
N SER A 55 -9.28 1.19 -0.56
CA SER A 55 -10.43 0.56 0.07
C SER A 55 -10.14 -0.90 0.41
N ILE A 56 -10.67 -1.38 1.53
CA ILE A 56 -10.62 -2.81 1.85
C ILE A 56 -11.36 -3.67 0.82
N PHE A 57 -12.31 -3.10 0.06
CA PHE A 57 -13.05 -3.84 -0.96
C PHE A 57 -12.22 -4.08 -2.22
N ASP A 58 -11.38 -3.11 -2.59
CA ASP A 58 -10.59 -3.12 -3.83
C ASP A 58 -9.24 -3.85 -3.68
N THR A 59 -8.98 -4.39 -2.48
CA THR A 59 -7.73 -5.07 -2.10
C THR A 59 -7.91 -6.53 -1.67
N ARG A 60 -9.14 -7.05 -1.60
CA ARG A 60 -9.46 -8.40 -1.09
C ARG A 60 -8.84 -9.53 -1.90
N ASP A 61 -8.81 -9.37 -3.22
CA ASP A 61 -8.28 -10.40 -4.12
C ASP A 61 -6.76 -10.27 -4.29
N GLY A 62 -6.13 -9.28 -3.64
CA GLY A 62 -4.68 -9.12 -3.58
C GLY A 62 -4.02 -10.03 -2.55
N THR A 63 -2.69 -10.04 -2.57
CA THR A 63 -1.88 -10.74 -1.56
C THR A 63 -0.75 -9.86 -1.07
N VAL A 64 -0.37 -10.00 0.19
CA VAL A 64 0.73 -9.28 0.82
C VAL A 64 1.76 -10.30 1.30
N MET A 65 2.99 -10.15 0.84
CA MET A 65 4.06 -11.11 1.06
C MET A 65 5.27 -10.39 1.64
N PRO A 66 5.34 -10.21 2.98
CA PRO A 66 6.56 -9.73 3.62
C PRO A 66 7.63 -10.83 3.59
N ALA A 67 8.88 -10.45 3.45
CA ALA A 67 10.04 -11.32 3.63
C ALA A 67 11.16 -10.55 4.32
N CYS A 68 11.90 -11.27 5.15
CA CYS A 68 13.06 -10.71 5.84
C CYS A 68 14.35 -11.23 5.23
N VAL A 69 15.13 -10.31 4.66
CA VAL A 69 16.38 -10.61 3.97
C VAL A 69 17.45 -9.65 4.47
N PRO A 70 18.36 -10.10 5.36
CA PRO A 70 19.46 -9.27 5.84
C PRO A 70 20.24 -8.64 4.69
N GLY A 71 20.35 -7.32 4.66
CA GLY A 71 21.05 -6.55 3.64
C GLY A 71 20.39 -6.55 2.25
N LEU A 72 19.16 -7.07 2.11
CA LEU A 72 18.39 -7.13 0.87
C LEU A 72 19.19 -7.66 -0.34
N VAL A 73 20.04 -8.66 -0.10
CA VAL A 73 20.86 -9.26 -1.16
C VAL A 73 19.94 -9.83 -2.25
N PRO A 74 20.01 -9.37 -3.51
CA PRO A 74 18.99 -9.68 -4.53
C PRO A 74 18.76 -11.17 -4.77
N SER A 75 19.82 -11.98 -4.77
CA SER A 75 19.71 -13.44 -4.92
C SER A 75 18.98 -14.11 -3.75
N LEU A 76 19.17 -13.60 -2.53
CA LEU A 76 18.49 -14.09 -1.33
C LEU A 76 17.04 -13.61 -1.27
N VAL A 77 16.74 -12.42 -1.78
CA VAL A 77 15.36 -11.95 -2.00
C VAL A 77 14.64 -12.91 -2.93
N LEU A 78 15.21 -13.16 -4.12
CA LEU A 78 14.61 -14.08 -5.09
C LEU A 78 14.38 -15.46 -4.48
N THR A 79 15.36 -15.99 -3.74
CA THR A 79 15.25 -17.29 -3.09
C THR A 79 14.14 -17.32 -2.03
N ASN A 80 14.02 -16.29 -1.18
CA ASN A 80 12.96 -16.21 -0.16
C ASN A 80 11.55 -16.14 -0.77
N PHE A 81 11.39 -15.58 -1.96
CA PHE A 81 10.09 -15.55 -2.61
C PHE A 81 9.80 -16.84 -3.39
N THR A 82 10.78 -17.36 -4.12
CA THR A 82 10.60 -18.50 -5.02
C THR A 82 10.73 -19.88 -4.35
N GLN A 83 11.35 -19.97 -3.18
CA GLN A 83 11.54 -21.23 -2.44
C GLN A 83 10.78 -21.25 -1.10
N SER A 84 9.67 -20.50 -1.01
CA SER A 84 8.86 -20.39 0.20
C SER A 84 7.38 -20.65 -0.04
N ILE A 85 6.56 -20.40 0.98
CA ILE A 85 5.09 -20.45 0.92
C ILE A 85 4.50 -19.53 -0.15
N TYR A 86 5.27 -18.56 -0.66
CA TYR A 86 4.85 -17.64 -1.72
C TYR A 86 5.06 -18.20 -3.13
N SER A 87 5.77 -19.30 -3.30
CA SER A 87 6.08 -19.87 -4.61
C SER A 87 4.82 -20.16 -5.44
N ASP A 88 3.81 -20.78 -4.83
CA ASP A 88 2.52 -21.06 -5.47
C ASP A 88 1.76 -19.78 -5.84
N VAL A 89 1.88 -18.74 -5.02
CA VAL A 89 1.24 -17.43 -5.24
C VAL A 89 1.89 -16.70 -6.42
N LEU A 90 3.22 -16.77 -6.55
CA LEU A 90 3.98 -16.07 -7.59
C LEU A 90 3.82 -16.69 -8.99
N ILE A 91 3.43 -17.96 -9.09
CA ILE A 91 3.17 -18.64 -10.37
C ILE A 91 1.69 -18.60 -10.78
N ASP A 92 0.81 -18.13 -9.90
CA ASP A 92 -0.62 -18.04 -10.17
C ASP A 92 -0.91 -16.90 -11.15
N THR A 93 -1.52 -17.25 -12.29
CA THR A 93 -1.82 -16.31 -13.39
C THR A 93 -2.95 -15.34 -13.07
N LYS A 94 -3.65 -15.48 -11.93
CA LYS A 94 -4.67 -14.49 -11.54
C LYS A 94 -4.07 -13.14 -11.16
N TYR A 95 -2.79 -13.12 -10.79
CA TYR A 95 -2.09 -11.89 -10.44
C TYR A 95 -1.54 -11.22 -11.69
N THR A 96 -1.90 -9.96 -11.86
CA THR A 96 -1.56 -9.18 -13.06
C THR A 96 -0.72 -7.96 -12.73
N GLY A 97 -0.66 -7.56 -11.45
CA GLY A 97 0.12 -6.43 -11.01
C GLY A 97 0.92 -6.67 -9.73
N VAL A 98 1.91 -5.81 -9.50
CA VAL A 98 2.83 -5.91 -8.37
C VAL A 98 3.20 -4.54 -7.83
N GLY A 99 3.29 -4.46 -6.49
CA GLY A 99 3.95 -3.39 -5.76
C GLY A 99 5.05 -3.93 -4.86
N ILE A 100 6.15 -3.19 -4.72
CA ILE A 100 7.31 -3.60 -3.92
C ILE A 100 7.73 -2.44 -3.01
N GLY A 101 7.77 -2.71 -1.72
CA GLY A 101 8.26 -1.80 -0.69
C GLY A 101 9.38 -2.45 0.11
N SER A 102 10.31 -1.66 0.63
CA SER A 102 11.38 -2.17 1.47
C SER A 102 11.72 -1.20 2.59
N GLU A 103 12.08 -1.74 3.75
CA GLU A 103 12.58 -0.99 4.89
C GLU A 103 13.68 -1.79 5.59
N LYS A 104 14.91 -1.26 5.58
CA LYS A 104 16.13 -1.93 6.06
C LYS A 104 16.33 -3.33 5.48
N ASN A 105 15.98 -4.37 6.24
CA ASN A 105 16.12 -5.78 5.87
C ASN A 105 14.79 -6.42 5.45
N TRP A 106 13.72 -5.64 5.45
CA TRP A 106 12.39 -6.10 5.12
C TRP A 106 12.06 -5.69 3.70
N ILE A 107 11.47 -6.62 2.97
CA ILE A 107 10.88 -6.39 1.67
C ILE A 107 9.46 -6.91 1.70
N VAL A 108 8.53 -6.16 1.14
CA VAL A 108 7.12 -6.49 1.06
C VAL A 108 6.76 -6.46 -0.40
N VAL A 109 6.22 -7.58 -0.89
CA VAL A 109 5.67 -7.69 -2.23
C VAL A 109 4.15 -7.76 -2.10
N VAL A 110 3.45 -6.89 -2.80
CA VAL A 110 1.98 -6.87 -2.87
C VAL A 110 1.59 -7.25 -4.29
N LEU A 111 0.81 -8.32 -4.48
CA LEU A 111 0.26 -8.66 -5.79
C LEU A 111 -1.18 -8.19 -5.92
N THR A 112 -1.52 -7.70 -7.10
CA THR A 112 -2.85 -7.24 -7.46
C THR A 112 -3.41 -8.10 -8.60
N THR A 113 -4.73 -8.08 -8.76
CA THR A 113 -5.45 -8.75 -9.84
C THR A 113 -6.09 -7.70 -10.74
N ASN A 114 -6.78 -8.15 -11.79
CA ASN A 114 -7.62 -7.32 -12.65
C ASN A 114 -9.10 -7.31 -12.22
N THR A 115 -9.45 -7.95 -11.09
CA THR A 115 -10.82 -7.98 -10.58
C THR A 115 -11.17 -6.64 -9.90
N PRO A 116 -12.46 -6.26 -9.84
CA PRO A 116 -12.86 -5.08 -9.08
C PRO A 116 -12.43 -5.11 -7.61
N ALA A 117 -12.31 -6.30 -7.03
CA ALA A 117 -11.93 -6.48 -5.62
C ALA A 117 -10.42 -6.65 -5.40
N GLY A 118 -9.58 -6.51 -6.44
CA GLY A 118 -8.13 -6.63 -6.34
C GLY A 118 -7.35 -5.73 -7.27
N ASN A 119 -7.98 -4.70 -7.85
CA ASN A 119 -7.33 -3.75 -8.76
C ASN A 119 -6.56 -2.63 -8.05
N PHE A 120 -6.77 -2.45 -6.73
CA PHE A 120 -6.14 -1.40 -5.92
C PHE A 120 -6.41 -0.01 -6.49
N ALA A 121 -7.61 0.22 -7.04
CA ALA A 121 -8.04 1.55 -7.42
C ALA A 121 -8.12 2.45 -6.18
N PRO A 122 -7.62 3.69 -6.24
CA PRO A 122 -7.77 4.61 -5.13
C PRO A 122 -9.23 5.04 -5.06
N TYR A 123 -9.77 5.23 -3.85
CA TYR A 123 -11.07 5.88 -3.76
C TYR A 123 -10.93 7.31 -4.29
N SER A 124 -11.84 7.73 -5.17
CA SER A 124 -11.86 9.11 -5.66
C SER A 124 -12.14 10.04 -4.49
N SER A 125 -11.10 10.60 -3.88
CA SER A 125 -11.26 11.75 -3.03
C SER A 125 -11.55 12.94 -3.95
N ASN A 126 -12.82 13.13 -4.30
CA ASN A 126 -13.33 14.44 -4.70
C ASN A 126 -13.29 15.43 -3.48
N GLY A 127 -12.21 15.39 -2.71
CA GLY A 127 -11.93 16.20 -1.52
C GLY A 127 -10.88 17.28 -1.79
N ALA A 128 -10.40 17.39 -3.02
CA ALA A 128 -9.80 18.63 -3.49
C ALA A 128 -10.94 19.56 -3.93
N ASP A 129 -11.16 20.64 -3.16
CA ASP A 129 -11.84 21.91 -3.54
C ASP A 129 -13.04 22.38 -2.68
N LEU A 130 -13.20 21.93 -1.43
CA LEU A 130 -14.12 22.60 -0.49
C LEU A 130 -13.46 23.63 0.43
N ILE A 131 -12.15 23.51 0.68
CA ILE A 131 -11.42 24.46 1.54
C ILE A 131 -11.18 25.79 0.80
N SER A 132 -10.99 25.76 -0.53
CA SER A 132 -10.81 26.95 -1.37
C SER A 132 -12.06 27.84 -1.42
N ARG A 133 -13.26 27.24 -1.51
CA ARG A 133 -14.52 27.99 -1.60
C ARG A 133 -14.90 28.73 -0.32
N VAL A 134 -14.63 28.16 0.85
CA VAL A 134 -14.97 28.81 2.13
C VAL A 134 -14.11 30.06 2.34
N GLY A 135 -12.80 29.99 2.06
CA GLY A 135 -11.89 31.14 2.19
C GLY A 135 -12.24 32.29 1.25
N LEU A 136 -12.61 31.99 0.00
CA LEU A 136 -13.06 32.98 -0.99
C LEU A 136 -14.37 33.67 -0.59
N ILE A 137 -15.32 32.94 -0.01
CA ILE A 137 -16.60 33.52 0.46
C ILE A 137 -16.37 34.46 1.65
N TYR A 138 -15.54 34.06 2.63
CA TYR A 138 -15.23 34.93 3.77
C TYR A 138 -14.46 36.19 3.35
N SER A 139 -13.49 36.07 2.44
CA SER A 139 -12.76 37.23 1.91
C SER A 139 -13.67 38.21 1.16
N SER A 140 -14.63 37.70 0.37
CA SER A 140 -15.60 38.53 -0.35
C SER A 140 -16.58 39.25 0.59
N MET A 141 -17.05 38.60 1.66
CA MET A 141 -17.93 39.22 2.66
C MET A 141 -17.23 40.34 3.44
N PHE A 142 -15.96 40.16 3.81
CA PHE A 142 -15.18 41.21 4.51
C PHE A 142 -14.97 42.47 3.66
N LEU A 143 -14.73 42.32 2.36
CA LEU A 143 -14.57 43.44 1.42
C LEU A 143 -15.86 44.24 1.22
N LEU A 144 -17.02 43.57 1.20
CA LEU A 144 -18.33 44.22 1.07
C LEU A 144 -18.69 45.03 2.32
N VAL A 145 -18.45 44.50 3.52
CA VAL A 145 -18.73 45.23 4.77
C VAL A 145 -17.80 46.44 4.95
N GLY A 146 -16.53 46.31 4.55
CA GLY A 146 -15.57 47.42 4.59
C GLY A 146 -15.97 48.61 3.72
N ASN A 147 -16.51 48.36 2.51
CA ASN A 147 -16.94 49.43 1.61
C ASN A 147 -18.24 50.11 2.07
N ILE A 148 -19.12 49.42 2.80
CA ILE A 148 -20.37 50.01 3.34
C ILE A 148 -20.08 50.90 4.56
N LEU A 149 -19.06 50.57 5.37
CA LEU A 149 -18.68 51.37 6.53
C LEU A 149 -17.81 52.60 6.19
N LEU A 150 -17.27 52.67 4.97
CA LEU A 150 -16.43 53.77 4.47
C LEU A 150 -17.21 54.76 3.58
N LEU A 151 -18.52 54.58 3.40
CA LEU A 151 -19.43 55.49 2.69
C LEU A 151 -20.26 56.31 3.69
#